data_AF-A0AA36NHL3-F1
#
_entry.id   AF-A0AA36NHL3-F1
#
_cell.length_a   1.000
_cell.length_b   1.000
_cell.length_c   1.000
_cell.angle_alpha   90.00
_cell.angle_beta   90.00
_cell.angle_gamma   90.00
#
_symmetry.space_group_name_H-M   'P 1'
#
loop_
_entity.id
_entity.type
_entity.pdbx_description
1 polymer ?
#
loop_
_entity_poly.entity_id
_entity_poly.type
_entity_poly.pdbx_seq_one_letter_code
_entity_poly.pdbx_strand_id
1 'polypeptide(L)'
;MIIIATHPQLQGAIEAAAVGDAFVDQMRNLWARVAGLTWAPGSGLEGLFLGPKEEVRAEAAKGWMAGWMQEFETDRAGTLTSGTVQPGALLPADAAPEHFRLYAAVQKEWFQYDIYARVCMLLGFSSFVQSLAFYGNGHIVVELRAFYVAHATAFTLEVLHVLLLRFDIIQGRVKSTDRTPAWFLWLGPVSVLFATVGMSLDFHVHFSIVVVIFTWICIFGAYVCQICYQLRILEVILPDDLRNPLKIEETIGDAWWPASWRCPSAFAHVLYFVAPPNRSQPGQFDIVREVKEGAQGNAFEQAGVPLMEARPVDTSEATANPGMSPEEIIAQVQYLDRLFDYFMSDQVFDALTDTNKQRVKDLFSEFSAARRKGTGPEAMRAFADCLMALEGITAAEGMKHEGEASTDAGYTSASAGRRKVDIFKEQEAKEKCASRRDRDPEVFPQLENDDNLRQALRGDHGQLAPAGFGPPSD
;
A
#
# COMPACT_ATOMS: atom_id res chain seq x y z
N MET A 1 39.34 56.06 24.83
CA MET A 1 39.32 54.82 25.64
C MET A 1 39.49 55.22 27.09
N ILE A 2 38.69 54.65 28.01
CA ILE A 2 38.56 55.04 29.44
C ILE A 2 37.69 56.28 29.71
N ILE A 3 36.45 56.32 29.21
CA ILE A 3 35.27 56.92 29.88
C ILE A 3 34.00 56.23 29.33
N ILE A 4 33.84 54.93 29.53
CA ILE A 4 32.56 54.21 29.30
C ILE A 4 32.49 53.09 30.35
N ALA A 5 32.27 53.44 31.62
CA ALA A 5 32.26 52.42 32.69
C ALA A 5 31.28 52.73 33.84
N THR A 6 30.27 53.58 33.64
CA THR A 6 29.33 53.93 34.72
C THR A 6 27.88 54.04 34.26
N HIS A 7 27.48 53.43 33.13
CA HIS A 7 26.07 53.36 32.75
C HIS A 7 25.43 52.07 33.29
N PRO A 8 24.46 52.13 34.23
CA PRO A 8 23.87 50.94 34.86
C PRO A 8 23.25 49.95 33.87
N GLN A 9 22.79 50.43 32.71
CA GLN A 9 22.25 49.58 31.66
C GLN A 9 23.30 48.75 30.91
N LEU A 10 24.58 49.18 30.89
CA LEU A 10 25.65 48.39 30.29
C LEU A 10 26.11 47.25 31.22
N GLN A 11 26.02 47.45 32.53
CA GLN A 11 26.38 46.44 33.53
C GLN A 11 25.39 45.26 33.48
N GLY A 12 24.09 45.54 33.33
CA GLY A 12 23.08 44.52 33.09
C GLY A 12 23.24 43.80 31.74
N ALA A 13 23.74 44.47 30.69
CA ALA A 13 24.03 43.84 29.41
C ALA A 13 25.27 42.93 29.47
N ILE A 14 26.28 43.28 30.26
CA ILE A 14 27.47 42.44 30.50
C ILE A 14 27.12 41.23 31.35
N GLU A 15 26.27 41.37 32.37
CA GLU A 15 25.76 40.25 33.16
C GLU A 15 24.86 39.33 32.34
N ALA A 16 24.02 39.88 31.46
CA ALA A 16 23.22 39.09 30.52
C ALA A 16 24.08 38.38 29.46
N ALA A 17 25.16 39.00 28.97
CA ALA A 17 26.13 38.36 28.10
C ALA A 17 26.88 37.23 28.82
N ALA A 18 27.24 37.42 30.09
CA ALA A 18 27.85 36.37 30.91
C ALA A 18 26.89 35.19 31.18
N VAL A 19 25.59 35.45 31.32
CA VAL A 19 24.55 34.39 31.39
C VAL A 19 24.40 33.69 30.03
N GLY A 20 24.51 34.44 28.93
CA GLY A 20 24.56 33.89 27.57
C GLY A 20 25.77 32.97 27.36
N ASP A 21 26.97 33.40 27.76
CA ASP A 21 28.19 32.61 27.65
C ASP A 21 28.14 31.38 28.57
N ALA A 22 27.61 31.51 29.79
CA ALA A 22 27.40 30.39 30.69
C ALA A 22 26.37 29.38 30.15
N PHE A 23 25.31 29.86 29.50
CA PHE A 23 24.32 29.00 28.84
C PHE A 23 24.91 28.33 27.59
N VAL A 24 25.69 29.05 26.78
CA VAL A 24 26.39 28.50 25.62
C VAL A 24 27.42 27.46 26.05
N ASP A 25 28.17 27.70 27.14
CA ASP A 25 29.10 26.73 27.71
C ASP A 25 28.38 25.56 28.38
N GLN A 26 27.23 25.77 29.02
CA GLN A 26 26.40 24.69 29.55
C GLN A 26 25.82 23.83 28.44
N MET A 27 25.36 24.44 27.35
CA MET A 27 24.90 23.75 26.15
C MET A 27 26.04 23.05 25.43
N ARG A 28 27.23 23.65 25.33
CA ARG A 28 28.45 23.02 24.78
C ARG A 28 28.89 21.86 25.65
N ASN A 29 28.81 21.95 26.97
CA ASN A 29 29.10 20.87 27.90
C ASN A 29 28.04 19.76 27.85
N LEU A 30 26.77 20.11 27.67
CA LEU A 30 25.69 19.15 27.43
C LEU A 30 25.92 18.42 26.10
N TRP A 31 26.26 19.16 25.03
CA TRP A 31 26.60 18.62 23.72
C TRP A 31 27.87 17.76 23.77
N ALA A 32 28.89 18.16 24.52
CA ALA A 32 30.11 17.40 24.74
C ALA A 32 29.87 16.15 25.61
N ARG A 33 28.87 16.15 26.50
CA ARG A 33 28.44 14.96 27.26
C ARG A 33 27.59 14.02 26.41
N VAL A 34 26.74 14.55 25.53
CA VAL A 34 25.97 13.78 24.56
C VAL A 34 26.86 13.19 23.46
N ALA A 35 27.86 13.95 23.00
CA ALA A 35 28.90 13.48 22.08
C ALA A 35 29.99 12.64 22.79
N GLY A 36 30.20 12.82 24.09
CA GLY A 36 31.07 11.98 24.92
C GLY A 36 30.45 10.62 25.24
N LEU A 37 29.12 10.52 25.25
CA LEU A 37 28.38 9.25 25.28
C LEU A 37 28.52 8.44 23.99
N THR A 38 29.13 8.99 22.93
CA THR A 38 29.46 8.25 21.70
C THR A 38 30.93 7.92 21.52
N TRP A 39 31.87 8.38 22.37
CA TRP A 39 33.30 8.08 22.16
C TRP A 39 34.09 8.01 23.47
N ALA A 40 34.12 6.83 24.10
CA ALA A 40 35.16 6.47 25.06
C ALA A 40 36.31 5.77 24.30
N PRO A 41 37.47 6.41 24.09
CA PRO A 41 38.61 5.77 23.43
C PRO A 41 39.23 4.79 24.43
N GLY A 42 38.83 3.52 24.35
CA GLY A 42 39.38 2.46 25.21
C GLY A 42 38.45 1.28 25.50
N SER A 43 37.15 1.37 25.22
CA SER A 43 36.28 0.19 25.23
C SER A 43 36.33 -0.49 23.86
N GLY A 44 37.14 -1.55 23.76
CA GLY A 44 37.44 -2.29 22.53
C GLY A 44 36.21 -2.58 21.66
N LEU A 45 36.15 -1.90 20.52
CA LEU A 45 35.21 -2.15 19.41
C LEU A 45 35.66 -3.31 18.50
N GLU A 46 36.85 -3.87 18.71
CA GLU A 46 37.31 -5.06 17.97
C GLU A 46 36.49 -6.33 18.30
N GLY A 47 35.80 -6.36 19.44
CA GLY A 47 34.86 -7.43 19.80
C GLY A 47 33.41 -7.20 19.35
N LEU A 48 33.04 -5.99 18.89
CA LEU A 48 31.64 -5.66 18.54
C LEU A 48 31.34 -5.84 17.04
N PHE A 49 32.37 -5.89 16.20
CA PHE A 49 32.25 -6.18 14.76
C PHE A 49 32.53 -7.64 14.40
N LEU A 50 33.18 -8.39 15.29
CA LEU A 50 33.18 -9.84 15.23
C LEU A 50 31.93 -10.34 15.96
N GLY A 51 30.79 -10.26 15.26
CA GLY A 51 29.59 -10.95 15.70
C GLY A 51 29.90 -12.43 16.01
N PRO A 52 29.10 -13.09 16.87
CA PRO A 52 29.25 -14.52 17.10
C PRO A 52 29.35 -15.23 15.74
N LYS A 53 30.37 -16.10 15.60
CA LYS A 53 30.66 -16.88 14.38
C LYS A 53 29.35 -17.24 13.68
N GLU A 54 29.26 -17.00 12.37
CA GLU A 54 28.04 -17.19 11.59
C GLU A 54 27.34 -18.53 11.85
N GLU A 55 28.08 -19.58 12.22
CA GLU A 55 27.54 -20.88 12.68
C GLU A 55 26.65 -20.79 13.92
N VAL A 56 27.03 -20.02 14.95
CA VAL A 56 26.23 -19.84 16.17
C VAL A 56 24.99 -18.98 15.90
N ARG A 57 25.07 -18.01 14.97
CA ARG A 57 23.90 -17.25 14.50
C ARG A 57 22.96 -18.13 13.67
N ALA A 58 23.49 -19.00 12.83
CA ALA A 58 22.69 -19.93 12.02
C ALA A 58 21.99 -20.99 12.90
N GLU A 59 22.65 -21.51 13.93
CA GLU A 59 22.05 -22.47 14.87
C GLU A 59 21.05 -21.81 15.84
N ALA A 60 21.36 -20.63 16.39
CA ALA A 60 20.43 -19.91 17.26
C ALA A 60 19.20 -19.38 16.50
N ALA A 61 19.38 -18.94 15.24
CA ALA A 61 18.26 -18.59 14.36
C ALA A 61 17.43 -19.82 13.96
N LYS A 62 18.06 -20.98 13.76
CA LYS A 62 17.35 -22.25 13.50
C LYS A 62 16.56 -22.76 14.70
N GLY A 63 17.05 -22.57 15.94
CA GLY A 63 16.36 -23.03 17.15
C GLY A 63 15.13 -22.20 17.55
N TRP A 64 15.04 -20.93 17.12
CA TRP A 64 13.98 -20.01 17.55
C TRP A 64 12.88 -19.80 16.49
N MET A 65 13.14 -20.14 15.22
CA MET A 65 12.08 -20.27 14.21
C MET A 65 11.22 -21.54 14.39
N ALA A 66 11.61 -22.44 15.28
CA ALA A 66 11.23 -23.85 15.33
C ALA A 66 10.10 -24.23 16.31
N GLY A 67 9.53 -23.28 17.08
CA GLY A 67 8.47 -23.60 18.03
C GLY A 67 7.12 -23.71 17.33
N TRP A 68 6.38 -22.61 17.30
CA TRP A 68 5.05 -22.53 16.71
C TRP A 68 5.03 -22.66 15.18
N MET A 69 6.05 -22.21 14.44
CA MET A 69 5.97 -22.22 12.97
C MET A 69 6.27 -23.60 12.44
N GLN A 70 7.16 -24.32 13.14
CA GLN A 70 7.23 -25.76 13.06
C GLN A 70 5.90 -26.32 13.55
N GLU A 71 5.34 -26.01 14.72
CA GLU A 71 4.03 -26.53 15.18
C GLU A 71 2.83 -26.20 14.25
N PHE A 72 2.83 -25.09 13.55
CA PHE A 72 1.80 -24.71 12.59
C PHE A 72 2.07 -25.39 11.26
N GLU A 73 3.32 -25.48 10.81
CA GLU A 73 3.70 -26.21 9.60
C GLU A 73 3.72 -27.74 9.80
N THR A 74 3.90 -28.26 11.03
CA THR A 74 4.04 -29.68 11.44
C THR A 74 2.79 -30.21 12.14
N ASP A 75 2.22 -29.51 13.12
CA ASP A 75 1.08 -30.00 13.92
C ASP A 75 -0.29 -29.47 13.43
N ARG A 76 -0.40 -28.27 12.84
CA ARG A 76 -1.70 -27.68 12.45
C ARG A 76 -1.98 -27.62 10.95
N ALA A 77 -0.98 -27.43 10.10
CA ALA A 77 -1.13 -27.37 8.64
C ALA A 77 -0.90 -28.72 7.97
N GLY A 78 -0.62 -29.78 8.76
CA GLY A 78 -0.29 -31.10 8.24
C GLY A 78 1.00 -31.05 7.42
N THR A 79 2.13 -31.25 8.11
CA THR A 79 3.51 -31.35 7.61
C THR A 79 3.71 -31.47 6.09
N LEU A 80 3.95 -30.32 5.46
CA LEU A 80 4.43 -30.13 4.08
C LEU A 80 5.96 -29.98 4.03
N THR A 81 6.65 -30.14 5.16
CA THR A 81 8.11 -29.88 5.29
C THR A 81 9.01 -31.06 4.91
N SER A 82 8.46 -32.23 4.57
CA SER A 82 9.20 -33.20 3.76
C SER A 82 9.05 -32.79 2.31
N GLY A 83 10.15 -32.37 1.67
CA GLY A 83 10.19 -31.65 0.38
C GLY A 83 9.75 -32.43 -0.86
N THR A 84 8.63 -33.15 -0.79
CA THR A 84 8.00 -33.90 -1.87
C THR A 84 6.48 -33.93 -1.68
N VAL A 85 5.84 -32.81 -1.38
CA VAL A 85 4.41 -32.72 -1.75
C VAL A 85 4.40 -32.48 -3.23
N GLN A 86 4.20 -33.57 -3.97
CA GLN A 86 3.96 -33.48 -5.39
C GLN A 86 2.81 -32.49 -5.61
N PRO A 87 2.97 -31.50 -6.50
CA PRO A 87 1.85 -30.69 -6.93
C PRO A 87 0.75 -31.63 -7.46
N GLY A 88 -0.32 -31.80 -6.68
CA GLY A 88 -1.41 -32.76 -6.96
C GLY A 88 -1.76 -33.73 -5.82
N ALA A 89 -0.98 -33.84 -4.75
CA ALA A 89 -1.38 -34.67 -3.61
C ALA A 89 -2.56 -34.04 -2.86
N LEU A 90 -3.65 -34.80 -2.68
CA LEU A 90 -4.86 -34.35 -1.97
C LEU A 90 -4.53 -34.04 -0.51
N LEU A 91 -4.82 -32.80 -0.11
CA LEU A 91 -4.76 -32.38 1.29
C LEU A 91 -5.76 -33.18 2.15
N PRO A 92 -5.43 -33.50 3.41
CA PRO A 92 -6.39 -34.08 4.35
C PRO A 92 -7.71 -33.29 4.38
N ALA A 93 -8.85 -33.96 4.52
CA ALA A 93 -10.18 -33.33 4.51
C ALA A 93 -10.40 -32.34 5.67
N ASP A 94 -9.67 -32.54 6.76
CA ASP A 94 -9.68 -31.74 7.99
C ASP A 94 -8.64 -30.60 8.00
N ALA A 95 -7.81 -30.50 6.96
CA ALA A 95 -6.83 -29.43 6.85
C ALA A 95 -7.50 -28.06 6.63
N ALA A 96 -6.81 -27.00 7.06
CA ALA A 96 -7.19 -25.63 6.74
C ALA A 96 -7.36 -25.45 5.22
N PRO A 97 -8.39 -24.70 4.76
CA PRO A 97 -8.61 -24.46 3.34
C PRO A 97 -7.35 -23.92 2.64
N GLU A 98 -7.12 -24.35 1.40
CA GLU A 98 -5.90 -24.07 0.66
C GLU A 98 -5.69 -22.57 0.44
N HIS A 99 -6.76 -21.82 0.15
CA HIS A 99 -6.67 -20.37 -0.04
C HIS A 99 -6.18 -19.63 1.20
N PHE A 100 -6.55 -20.07 2.41
CA PHE A 100 -6.04 -19.48 3.66
C PHE A 100 -4.56 -19.81 3.88
N ARG A 101 -4.11 -21.00 3.45
CA ARG A 101 -2.69 -21.37 3.52
C ARG A 101 -1.84 -20.54 2.56
N LEU A 102 -2.31 -20.37 1.33
CA LEU A 102 -1.68 -19.51 0.33
C LEU A 102 -1.61 -18.07 0.84
N TYR A 103 -2.71 -17.56 1.40
CA TYR A 103 -2.75 -16.23 1.98
C TYR A 103 -1.79 -16.08 3.18
N ALA A 104 -1.73 -17.06 4.08
CA ALA A 104 -0.78 -17.06 5.20
C ALA A 104 0.69 -17.09 4.72
N ALA A 105 1.00 -17.84 3.66
CA ALA A 105 2.33 -17.87 3.06
C ALA A 105 2.71 -16.49 2.47
N VAL A 106 1.78 -15.85 1.75
CA VAL A 106 1.98 -14.48 1.23
C VAL A 106 2.13 -13.49 2.39
N GLN A 107 1.30 -13.58 3.42
CA GLN A 107 1.45 -12.73 4.61
C GLN A 107 2.81 -12.91 5.28
N LYS A 108 3.33 -14.14 5.38
CA LYS A 108 4.66 -14.43 5.95
C LYS A 108 5.80 -13.78 5.17
N GLU A 109 5.67 -13.64 3.86
CA GLU A 109 6.67 -12.96 3.03
C GLU A 109 6.52 -11.45 3.08
N TRP A 110 5.28 -10.96 3.06
CA TRP A 110 4.99 -9.53 2.87
C TRP A 110 4.80 -8.73 4.15
N PHE A 111 4.64 -9.37 5.31
CA PHE A 111 4.28 -8.66 6.54
C PHE A 111 5.26 -7.53 6.84
N GLN A 112 6.59 -7.78 6.81
CA GLN A 112 7.59 -6.77 7.17
C GLN A 112 7.43 -5.50 6.33
N TYR A 113 7.18 -5.66 5.03
CA TYR A 113 6.95 -4.55 4.13
C TYR A 113 5.66 -3.78 4.48
N ASP A 114 4.58 -4.47 4.85
CA ASP A 114 3.35 -3.81 5.31
C ASP A 114 3.57 -3.02 6.61
N ILE A 115 4.30 -3.58 7.58
CA ILE A 115 4.64 -2.89 8.84
C ILE A 115 5.40 -1.60 8.54
N TYR A 116 6.50 -1.71 7.78
CA TYR A 116 7.33 -0.55 7.49
C TYR A 116 6.64 0.45 6.57
N ALA A 117 5.76 0.01 5.66
CA ALA A 117 4.93 0.92 4.88
C ALA A 117 4.05 1.79 5.78
N ARG A 118 3.42 1.20 6.81
CA ARG A 118 2.59 1.94 7.77
C ARG A 118 3.42 2.90 8.63
N VAL A 119 4.57 2.45 9.11
CA VAL A 119 5.50 3.31 9.85
C VAL A 119 5.92 4.50 8.98
N CYS A 120 6.32 4.25 7.73
CA CYS A 120 6.66 5.32 6.78
C CYS A 120 5.49 6.28 6.52
N MET A 121 4.26 5.78 6.39
CA MET A 121 3.08 6.64 6.24
C MET A 121 2.89 7.53 7.46
N LEU A 122 2.91 6.99 8.69
CA LEU A 122 2.79 7.78 9.92
C LEU A 122 3.88 8.86 9.99
N LEU A 123 5.14 8.51 9.70
CA LEU A 123 6.27 9.45 9.75
C LEU A 123 6.14 10.54 8.70
N GLY A 124 5.69 10.17 7.50
CA GLY A 124 5.40 11.12 6.43
C GLY A 124 4.32 12.11 6.86
N PHE A 125 3.18 11.63 7.35
CA PHE A 125 2.09 12.49 7.84
C PHE A 125 2.49 13.33 9.05
N SER A 126 3.22 12.76 10.01
CA SER A 126 3.71 13.49 11.18
C SER A 126 4.66 14.62 10.78
N SER A 127 5.61 14.34 9.89
CA SER A 127 6.56 15.33 9.39
C SER A 127 5.86 16.41 8.55
N PHE A 128 4.86 16.03 7.76
CA PHE A 128 4.04 16.95 6.98
C PHE A 128 3.23 17.90 7.89
N VAL A 129 2.51 17.37 8.88
CA VAL A 129 1.72 18.18 9.83
C VAL A 129 2.64 19.14 10.59
N GLN A 130 3.79 18.66 11.06
CA GLN A 130 4.73 19.50 11.78
C GLN A 130 5.35 20.59 10.90
N SER A 131 5.70 20.25 9.65
CA SER A 131 6.20 21.23 8.68
C SER A 131 5.13 22.28 8.35
N LEU A 132 3.88 21.86 8.19
CA LEU A 132 2.74 22.74 7.98
C LEU A 132 2.53 23.68 9.18
N ALA A 133 2.74 23.19 10.40
CA ALA A 133 2.64 24.00 11.61
C ALA A 133 3.73 25.08 11.66
N PHE A 134 5.01 24.71 11.44
CA PHE A 134 6.10 25.68 11.39
C PHE A 134 5.94 26.69 10.24
N TYR A 135 5.62 26.21 9.03
CA TYR A 135 5.45 27.06 7.85
C TYR A 135 4.25 28.01 8.01
N GLY A 136 3.09 27.47 8.41
CA GLY A 136 1.87 28.25 8.61
C GLY A 136 2.03 29.30 9.69
N ASN A 137 2.70 28.95 10.79
CA ASN A 137 3.05 29.90 11.84
C ASN A 137 3.98 31.01 11.33
N GLY A 138 5.03 30.63 10.59
CA GLY A 138 5.93 31.55 9.90
C GLY A 138 5.19 32.59 9.06
N HIS A 139 4.34 32.10 8.15
CA HIS A 139 3.56 32.93 7.24
C HIS A 139 2.56 33.85 7.98
N ILE A 140 1.79 33.32 8.94
CA ILE A 140 0.78 34.12 9.66
C ILE A 140 1.43 35.19 10.54
N VAL A 141 2.56 34.88 11.19
CA VAL A 141 3.23 35.83 12.09
C VAL A 141 4.01 36.88 11.29
N VAL A 142 4.80 36.48 10.30
CA VAL A 142 5.66 37.41 9.55
C VAL A 142 4.86 38.30 8.60
N GLU A 143 3.92 37.72 7.85
CA GLU A 143 3.20 38.46 6.80
C GLU A 143 1.93 39.13 7.33
N LEU A 144 1.10 38.37 8.04
CA LEU A 144 -0.22 38.85 8.49
C LEU A 144 -0.18 39.53 9.85
N ARG A 145 0.88 39.32 10.64
CA ARG A 145 1.04 39.82 12.02
C ARG A 145 -0.16 39.51 12.92
N ALA A 146 -0.85 38.40 12.64
CA ALA A 146 -2.06 37.99 13.33
C ALA A 146 -1.74 36.96 14.42
N PHE A 147 -1.18 37.41 15.55
CA PHE A 147 -0.65 36.53 16.60
C PHE A 147 -1.66 35.54 17.17
N TYR A 148 -2.90 35.99 17.41
CA TYR A 148 -3.97 35.12 17.92
C TYR A 148 -4.34 34.02 16.93
N VAL A 149 -4.36 34.34 15.63
CA VAL A 149 -4.62 33.37 14.57
C VAL A 149 -3.46 32.39 14.47
N ALA A 150 -2.22 32.86 14.56
CA ALA A 150 -1.04 32.00 14.57
C ALA A 150 -1.07 31.00 15.74
N HIS A 151 -1.41 31.46 16.95
CA HIS A 151 -1.55 30.60 18.12
C HIS A 151 -2.67 29.57 17.97
N ALA A 152 -3.83 29.98 17.45
CA ALA A 152 -4.96 29.08 17.22
C ALA A 152 -4.64 28.00 16.17
N THR A 153 -3.98 28.39 15.07
CA THR A 153 -3.55 27.47 14.02
C THR A 153 -2.49 26.49 14.54
N ALA A 154 -1.46 26.98 15.24
CA ALA A 154 -0.45 26.14 15.86
C ALA A 154 -1.11 25.15 16.83
N PHE A 155 -1.96 25.63 17.75
CA PHE A 155 -2.68 24.77 18.69
C PHE A 155 -3.49 23.66 17.99
N THR A 156 -4.22 24.01 16.93
CA THR A 156 -5.04 23.04 16.18
C THR A 156 -4.18 21.96 15.51
N LEU A 157 -3.06 22.36 14.89
CA LEU A 157 -2.12 21.43 14.25
C LEU A 157 -1.37 20.58 15.29
N GLU A 158 -1.03 21.14 16.45
CA GLU A 158 -0.40 20.38 17.54
C GLU A 158 -1.34 19.34 18.15
N VAL A 159 -2.62 19.69 18.34
CA VAL A 159 -3.64 18.73 18.78
C VAL A 159 -3.78 17.62 17.75
N LEU A 160 -3.82 17.95 16.45
CA LEU A 160 -3.87 16.95 15.39
C LEU A 160 -2.62 16.05 15.41
N HIS A 161 -1.43 16.62 15.59
CA HIS A 161 -0.18 15.84 15.67
C HIS A 161 -0.17 14.91 16.90
N VAL A 162 -0.60 15.40 18.06
CA VAL A 162 -0.79 14.60 19.29
C VAL A 162 -1.75 13.45 19.06
N LEU A 163 -2.87 13.68 18.36
CA LEU A 163 -3.85 12.64 18.04
C LEU A 163 -3.26 11.58 17.10
N LEU A 164 -2.54 11.99 16.06
CA LEU A 164 -1.83 11.05 15.16
C LEU A 164 -0.85 10.16 15.94
N LEU A 165 -0.04 10.76 16.82
CA LEU A 165 0.90 10.01 17.66
C LEU A 165 0.17 9.08 18.65
N ARG A 166 -1.00 9.46 19.15
CA ARG A 166 -1.80 8.63 20.08
C ARG A 166 -2.49 7.45 19.41
N PHE A 167 -2.92 7.59 18.16
CA PHE A 167 -3.60 6.50 17.45
C PHE A 167 -2.61 5.42 16.98
N ASP A 168 -1.42 5.82 16.52
CA ASP A 168 -0.51 4.89 15.88
C ASP A 168 0.66 4.40 16.76
N ILE A 169 0.90 5.01 17.93
CA ILE A 169 1.98 4.59 18.85
C ILE A 169 1.41 4.19 20.20
N ILE A 170 1.57 2.93 20.60
CA ILE A 170 1.21 2.47 21.95
C ILE A 170 2.17 3.08 22.98
N GLN A 171 1.63 3.84 23.93
CA GLN A 171 2.41 4.49 24.99
C GLN A 171 2.55 3.64 26.28
N GLY A 172 1.99 2.43 26.32
CA GLY A 172 1.87 1.63 27.53
C GLY A 172 2.97 0.59 27.77
N ARG A 173 3.72 0.20 26.75
CA ARG A 173 4.81 -0.78 26.88
C ARG A 173 6.15 -0.04 26.91
N VAL A 174 6.36 0.77 27.97
CA VAL A 174 7.70 1.32 28.23
C VAL A 174 8.60 0.13 28.51
N LYS A 175 9.42 -0.24 27.53
CA LYS A 175 10.40 -1.28 27.76
C LYS A 175 11.41 -0.70 28.72
N SER A 176 11.88 -1.51 29.66
CA SER A 176 13.03 -1.14 30.48
C SER A 176 14.29 -0.87 29.63
N THR A 177 14.25 -1.23 28.34
CA THR A 177 15.33 -1.04 27.36
C THR A 177 15.28 0.28 26.59
N ASP A 178 14.22 1.08 26.71
CA ASP A 178 14.16 2.37 26.03
C ASP A 178 15.23 3.31 26.61
N ARG A 179 16.12 3.83 25.76
CA ARG A 179 17.20 4.77 26.11
C ARG A 179 16.65 6.17 26.30
N THR A 180 15.68 6.55 25.49
CA THR A 180 15.03 7.86 25.60
C THR A 180 13.77 7.74 26.45
N PRO A 181 13.48 8.73 27.30
CA PRO A 181 12.30 8.68 28.14
C PRO A 181 11.04 8.89 27.29
N ALA A 182 9.95 8.20 27.65
CA ALA A 182 8.72 8.18 26.87
C ALA A 182 8.13 9.58 26.60
N TRP A 183 8.36 10.55 27.49
CA TRP A 183 7.87 11.91 27.33
C TRP A 183 8.55 12.71 26.21
N PHE A 184 9.70 12.26 25.68
CA PHE A 184 10.33 12.88 24.51
C PHE A 184 9.42 12.87 23.27
N LEU A 185 8.47 11.93 23.19
CA LEU A 185 7.50 11.87 22.10
C LEU A 185 6.64 13.14 22.03
N TRP A 186 6.38 13.76 23.18
CA TRP A 186 5.56 14.97 23.28
C TRP A 186 6.33 16.26 22.99
N LEU A 187 7.64 16.18 22.84
CA LEU A 187 8.46 17.34 22.53
C LEU A 187 8.31 17.81 21.08
N GLY A 188 7.85 16.92 20.18
CA GLY A 188 7.54 17.29 18.80
C GLY A 188 6.50 18.41 18.78
N PRO A 189 5.31 18.18 19.36
CA PRO A 189 4.30 19.21 19.38
C PRO A 189 4.65 20.46 20.20
N VAL A 190 5.33 20.25 21.33
CA VAL A 190 5.77 21.37 22.19
C VAL A 190 6.80 22.26 21.49
N SER A 191 7.60 21.74 20.56
CA SER A 191 8.58 22.54 19.82
C SER A 191 7.94 23.67 19.00
N VAL A 192 6.76 23.44 18.44
CA VAL A 192 6.05 24.46 17.66
C VAL A 192 5.51 25.55 18.58
N LEU A 193 5.02 25.21 19.78
CA LEU A 193 4.60 26.22 20.76
C LEU A 193 5.75 27.14 21.17
N PHE A 194 6.95 26.59 21.39
CA PHE A 194 8.15 27.40 21.65
C PHE A 194 8.45 28.34 20.47
N ALA A 195 8.36 27.85 19.24
CA ALA A 195 8.57 28.68 18.06
C ALA A 195 7.52 29.80 17.94
N THR A 196 6.22 29.50 18.14
CA THR A 196 5.14 30.49 18.11
C THR A 196 5.33 31.60 19.14
N VAL A 197 5.70 31.23 20.37
CA VAL A 197 5.98 32.20 21.43
C VAL A 197 7.21 33.05 21.08
N GLY A 198 8.30 32.42 20.64
CA GLY A 198 9.52 33.12 20.23
C GLY A 198 9.26 34.12 19.09
N MET A 199 8.53 33.70 18.07
CA MET A 199 8.15 34.58 16.95
C MET A 199 7.25 35.73 17.39
N SER A 200 6.38 35.52 18.38
CA SER A 200 5.49 36.59 18.87
C SER A 200 6.24 37.60 19.75
N LEU A 201 7.24 37.15 20.51
CA LEU A 201 8.12 38.02 21.30
C LEU A 201 9.01 38.90 20.42
N ASP A 202 9.39 38.43 19.23
CA ASP A 202 10.21 39.18 18.27
C ASP A 202 9.52 40.47 17.77
N PHE A 203 8.19 40.49 17.71
CA PHE A 203 7.40 41.64 17.24
C PHE A 203 7.14 42.73 18.31
N HIS A 204 7.93 42.77 19.38
CA HIS A 204 7.74 43.77 20.41
C HIS A 204 8.12 45.19 19.94
N VAL A 205 7.25 46.18 20.19
CA VAL A 205 7.41 47.57 19.69
C VAL A 205 8.63 48.28 20.28
N HIS A 206 8.96 48.00 21.55
CA HIS A 206 10.07 48.63 22.25
C HIS A 206 11.25 47.67 22.36
N PHE A 207 12.46 48.16 22.11
CA PHE A 207 13.65 47.35 22.34
C PHE A 207 13.77 46.99 23.82
N SER A 208 13.81 45.68 24.11
CA SER A 208 14.06 45.15 25.44
C SER A 208 15.01 43.97 25.33
N ILE A 209 16.20 44.11 25.92
CA ILE A 209 17.21 43.06 25.92
C ILE A 209 16.70 41.77 26.58
N VAL A 210 15.84 41.91 27.59
CA VAL A 210 15.21 40.77 28.29
C VAL A 210 14.34 39.98 27.32
N VAL A 211 13.53 40.66 26.50
CA VAL A 211 12.69 40.00 25.49
C VAL A 211 13.54 39.28 24.45
N VAL A 212 14.62 39.90 23.98
CA VAL A 212 15.55 39.28 23.03
C VAL A 212 16.16 38.00 23.61
N ILE A 213 16.58 38.01 24.88
CA ILE A 213 17.10 36.81 25.56
C ILE A 213 16.03 35.72 25.64
N PHE A 214 14.80 36.06 26.02
CA PHE A 214 13.68 35.11 26.04
C PHE A 214 13.36 34.54 24.66
N THR A 215 13.40 35.36 23.60
CA THR A 215 13.24 34.90 22.22
C THR A 215 14.29 33.86 21.85
N TRP A 216 15.57 34.09 22.19
CA TRP A 216 16.63 33.10 21.96
C TRP A 216 16.42 31.80 22.75
N ILE A 217 15.99 31.89 24.01
CA ILE A 217 15.65 30.71 24.82
C ILE A 217 14.53 29.90 24.13
N CYS A 218 13.50 30.57 23.61
CA CYS A 218 12.43 29.92 22.86
C CYS A 218 12.93 29.25 21.57
N ILE A 219 13.81 29.92 20.81
CA ILE A 219 14.39 29.36 19.57
C ILE A 219 15.22 28.10 19.87
N PHE A 220 16.15 28.18 20.84
CA PHE A 220 16.94 27.01 21.23
C PHE A 220 16.08 25.92 21.86
N GLY A 221 15.07 26.29 22.64
CA GLY A 221 14.08 25.38 23.20
C GLY A 221 13.35 24.58 22.12
N ALA A 222 12.91 25.25 21.05
CA ALA A 222 12.26 24.61 19.91
C ALA A 222 13.20 23.58 19.24
N TYR A 223 14.46 23.95 18.97
CA TYR A 223 15.44 23.02 18.38
C TYR A 223 15.74 21.83 19.27
N VAL A 224 15.95 22.04 20.58
CA VAL A 224 16.20 20.96 21.53
C VAL A 224 15.02 20.01 21.61
N CYS A 225 13.79 20.56 21.70
CA CYS A 225 12.57 19.76 21.68
C CYS A 225 12.47 18.93 20.41
N GLN A 226 12.77 19.53 19.25
CA GLN A 226 12.71 18.83 17.97
C GLN A 226 13.76 17.73 17.85
N ILE A 227 15.00 17.96 18.27
CA ILE A 227 16.05 16.95 18.27
C ILE A 227 15.68 15.78 19.19
N CYS A 228 15.23 16.05 20.41
CA CYS A 228 14.81 15.01 21.36
C CYS A 228 13.62 14.20 20.83
N TYR A 229 12.66 14.86 20.17
CA TYR A 229 11.55 14.21 19.49
C TYR A 229 12.02 13.28 18.37
N GLN A 230 12.91 13.75 17.49
CA GLN A 230 13.44 12.94 16.39
C GLN A 230 14.24 11.74 16.89
N LEU A 231 15.02 11.90 17.97
CA LEU A 231 15.73 10.79 18.63
C LEU A 231 14.74 9.74 19.16
N ARG A 232 13.62 10.17 19.76
CA ARG A 232 12.58 9.26 20.24
C ARG A 232 11.90 8.54 19.09
N ILE A 233 11.55 9.25 18.02
CA ILE A 233 10.94 8.65 16.83
C ILE A 233 11.87 7.61 16.21
N LEU A 234 13.17 7.92 16.08
CA LEU A 234 14.17 6.97 15.60
C LEU A 234 14.21 5.70 16.45
N GLU A 235 14.19 5.84 17.78
CA GLU A 235 14.14 4.70 18.69
C GLU A 235 12.86 3.88 18.54
N VAL A 236 11.71 4.53 18.37
CA VAL A 236 10.39 3.88 18.20
C VAL A 236 10.29 3.08 16.90
N ILE A 237 10.97 3.50 15.83
CA ILE A 237 10.96 2.84 14.51
C ILE A 237 11.90 1.63 14.46
N LEU A 238 12.95 1.63 15.28
CA LEU A 238 13.93 0.56 15.25
C LEU A 238 13.29 -0.76 15.69
N PRO A 239 13.57 -1.88 14.99
CA PRO A 239 13.05 -3.17 15.36
C PRO A 239 13.58 -3.57 16.75
N ASP A 240 12.77 -4.33 17.46
CA ASP A 240 13.05 -4.78 18.81
C ASP A 240 14.11 -5.88 18.81
N ASP A 241 15.38 -5.51 18.62
CA ASP A 241 16.39 -6.49 18.26
C ASP A 241 17.76 -6.35 18.94
N LEU A 242 18.37 -7.52 19.12
CA LEU A 242 19.73 -7.86 19.59
C LEU A 242 20.02 -7.98 21.10
N ARG A 243 19.38 -7.24 22.02
CA ARG A 243 19.78 -7.29 23.45
C ARG A 243 18.81 -7.96 24.40
N ASN A 244 17.51 -7.87 24.14
CA ASN A 244 16.47 -8.55 24.92
C ASN A 244 15.32 -8.84 23.95
N PRO A 245 15.27 -10.02 23.31
CA PRO A 245 14.04 -10.44 22.65
C PRO A 245 12.95 -10.32 23.71
N LEU A 246 11.95 -9.48 23.45
CA LEU A 246 10.80 -9.38 24.34
C LEU A 246 10.31 -10.80 24.54
N LYS A 247 10.39 -11.30 25.78
CA LYS A 247 9.59 -12.43 26.19
C LYS A 247 8.16 -11.92 26.16
N ILE A 248 7.56 -11.94 24.98
CA ILE A 248 6.14 -11.73 24.83
C ILE A 248 5.54 -12.94 25.52
N GLU A 249 5.13 -12.76 26.78
CA GLU A 249 4.29 -13.75 27.43
C GLU A 249 2.99 -13.75 26.65
N GLU A 250 2.78 -14.80 25.86
CA GLU A 250 1.59 -15.00 25.06
C GLU A 250 0.39 -15.10 26.01
N THR A 251 -0.27 -13.97 26.24
CA THR A 251 -1.52 -13.94 26.99
C THR A 251 -2.66 -14.22 26.01
N ILE A 252 -3.55 -15.15 26.36
CA ILE A 252 -4.71 -15.48 25.52
C ILE A 252 -5.54 -14.20 25.31
N GLY A 253 -5.66 -13.76 24.04
CA GLY A 253 -6.37 -12.54 23.67
C GLY A 253 -5.47 -11.37 23.27
N ASP A 254 -4.16 -11.44 23.52
CA ASP A 254 -3.21 -10.45 23.01
C ASP A 254 -2.98 -10.64 21.50
N ALA A 255 -2.64 -9.54 20.81
CA ALA A 255 -2.21 -9.59 19.43
C ALA A 255 -0.99 -10.50 19.31
N TRP A 256 -1.16 -11.62 18.61
CA TRP A 256 -0.15 -12.64 18.44
C TRP A 256 0.61 -12.44 17.13
N TRP A 257 1.95 -12.51 17.18
CA TRP A 257 2.80 -12.60 15.99
C TRP A 257 4.02 -13.49 16.28
N PRO A 258 4.63 -14.12 15.26
CA PRO A 258 5.78 -14.99 15.44
C PRO A 258 6.97 -14.30 16.11
N ALA A 259 7.61 -14.95 17.10
CA ALA A 259 8.80 -14.41 17.79
C ALA A 259 9.99 -14.13 16.86
N SER A 260 10.05 -14.80 15.70
CA SER A 260 11.06 -14.55 14.67
C SER A 260 10.88 -13.21 13.94
N TRP A 261 9.71 -12.59 14.07
CA TRP A 261 9.36 -11.37 13.35
C TRP A 261 9.88 -10.15 14.10
N ARG A 262 10.74 -9.41 13.43
CA ARG A 262 11.40 -8.22 13.96
C ARG A 262 10.51 -7.01 13.70
N CYS A 263 9.48 -6.85 14.51
CA CYS A 263 8.59 -5.69 14.48
C CYS A 263 8.95 -4.73 15.62
N PRO A 264 8.92 -3.39 15.41
CA PRO A 264 8.94 -2.46 16.52
C PRO A 264 7.63 -2.59 17.32
N SER A 265 7.71 -2.95 18.62
CA SER A 265 6.50 -3.21 19.42
C SER A 265 5.57 -2.01 19.58
N ALA A 266 6.07 -0.80 19.33
CA ALA A 266 5.29 0.42 19.41
C ALA A 266 4.10 0.41 18.42
N PHE A 267 4.22 -0.36 17.33
CA PHE A 267 3.24 -0.52 16.27
C PHE A 267 2.49 -1.85 16.32
N ALA A 268 2.64 -2.61 17.40
CA ALA A 268 2.06 -3.94 17.56
C ALA A 268 0.53 -3.99 17.34
N HIS A 269 -0.21 -2.97 17.79
CA HIS A 269 -1.67 -2.90 17.62
C HIS A 269 -2.11 -2.62 16.19
N VAL A 270 -1.23 -2.01 15.38
CA VAL A 270 -1.54 -1.66 13.99
C VAL A 270 -1.47 -2.92 13.10
N LEU A 271 -0.90 -4.00 13.61
CA LEU A 271 -0.77 -5.26 12.90
C LEU A 271 -2.07 -6.04 12.93
N TYR A 272 -2.79 -6.00 11.80
CA TYR A 272 -3.95 -6.85 11.58
C TYR A 272 -3.54 -8.08 10.80
N PHE A 273 -3.30 -9.18 11.51
CA PHE A 273 -3.15 -10.48 10.89
C PHE A 273 -4.49 -11.20 10.86
N VAL A 274 -4.80 -11.78 9.70
CA VAL A 274 -5.93 -12.69 9.60
C VAL A 274 -5.43 -14.04 10.08
N ALA A 275 -5.88 -14.45 11.26
CA ALA A 275 -5.61 -15.81 11.72
C ALA A 275 -6.37 -16.78 10.80
N PRO A 276 -5.68 -17.65 10.03
CA PRO A 276 -6.36 -18.63 9.22
C PRO A 276 -7.15 -19.59 10.14
N PRO A 277 -8.33 -20.06 9.72
CA PRO A 277 -9.05 -21.09 10.47
C PRO A 277 -8.20 -22.35 10.55
N ASN A 278 -8.15 -22.98 11.72
CA ASN A 278 -7.35 -24.18 11.93
C ASN A 278 -7.89 -25.40 11.18
N ARG A 279 -9.21 -25.44 10.94
CA ARG A 279 -9.91 -26.55 10.27
C ARG A 279 -11.08 -26.00 9.46
N SER A 280 -11.43 -26.68 8.39
CA SER A 280 -12.73 -26.51 7.73
C SER A 280 -13.85 -26.87 8.72
N GLN A 281 -14.94 -26.09 8.73
CA GLN A 281 -16.13 -26.52 9.45
C GLN A 281 -16.75 -27.74 8.73
N PRO A 282 -17.34 -28.71 9.44
CA PRO A 282 -18.03 -29.82 8.81
C PRO A 282 -19.08 -29.31 7.80
N GLY A 283 -18.98 -29.74 6.54
CA GLY A 283 -19.86 -29.31 5.45
C GLY A 283 -19.43 -28.02 4.72
N GLN A 284 -18.33 -27.39 5.11
CA GLN A 284 -17.74 -26.28 4.37
C GLN A 284 -16.77 -26.80 3.32
N PHE A 285 -17.00 -26.44 2.06
CA PHE A 285 -16.13 -26.81 0.93
C PHE A 285 -15.20 -25.64 0.58
N ASP A 286 -13.94 -25.97 0.32
CA ASP A 286 -12.98 -25.00 -0.21
C ASP A 286 -13.15 -24.93 -1.73
N ILE A 287 -13.54 -23.76 -2.24
CA ILE A 287 -13.76 -23.52 -3.67
C ILE A 287 -12.51 -23.89 -4.48
N VAL A 288 -11.31 -23.61 -3.95
CA VAL A 288 -10.06 -23.94 -4.66
C VAL A 288 -9.91 -25.45 -4.81
N ARG A 289 -10.32 -26.21 -3.79
CA ARG A 289 -10.30 -27.67 -3.80
C ARG A 289 -11.35 -28.22 -4.77
N GLU A 290 -12.57 -27.68 -4.75
CA GLU A 290 -13.65 -28.06 -5.65
C GLU A 290 -13.28 -27.81 -7.13
N VAL A 291 -12.66 -26.67 -7.43
CA VAL A 291 -12.20 -26.33 -8.78
C VAL A 291 -11.08 -27.27 -9.25
N LYS A 292 -10.16 -27.66 -8.35
CA LYS A 292 -9.06 -28.58 -8.68
C LYS A 292 -9.48 -30.03 -8.83
N GLU A 293 -10.38 -30.50 -7.97
CA GLU A 293 -10.95 -31.85 -8.04
C GLU A 293 -11.91 -31.98 -9.24
N GLY A 294 -12.37 -30.84 -9.77
CA GLY A 294 -13.27 -30.75 -10.92
C GLY A 294 -14.68 -31.22 -10.57
N ALA A 295 -15.64 -30.94 -11.45
CA ALA A 295 -17.03 -31.37 -11.27
C ALA A 295 -17.23 -32.91 -11.29
N GLN A 296 -16.15 -33.68 -11.51
CA GLN A 296 -16.19 -35.13 -11.75
C GLN A 296 -15.72 -35.99 -10.57
N GLY A 297 -15.27 -35.41 -9.46
CA GLY A 297 -14.69 -36.16 -8.36
C GLY A 297 -15.70 -36.61 -7.31
N ASN A 298 -15.63 -37.88 -6.90
CA ASN A 298 -16.32 -38.53 -5.77
C ASN A 298 -15.99 -37.90 -4.38
N ALA A 299 -15.66 -36.61 -4.32
CA ALA A 299 -15.30 -35.89 -3.10
C ALA A 299 -16.47 -35.79 -2.12
N PHE A 300 -17.71 -35.68 -2.63
CA PHE A 300 -18.91 -35.75 -1.80
C PHE A 300 -19.11 -37.13 -1.15
N GLU A 301 -18.81 -38.21 -1.88
CA GLU A 301 -18.84 -39.58 -1.34
C GLU A 301 -17.76 -39.80 -0.27
N GLN A 302 -16.54 -39.29 -0.47
CA GLN A 302 -15.44 -39.43 0.48
C GLN A 302 -15.61 -38.57 1.74
N ALA A 303 -16.31 -37.44 1.65
CA ALA A 303 -16.60 -36.58 2.80
C ALA A 303 -17.67 -37.16 3.74
N GLY A 304 -18.27 -38.30 3.40
CA GLY A 304 -19.33 -38.92 4.21
C GLY A 304 -20.61 -38.08 4.28
N VAL A 305 -20.74 -37.05 3.42
CA VAL A 305 -21.99 -36.32 3.25
C VAL A 305 -22.89 -37.25 2.44
N PRO A 306 -24.01 -37.73 2.99
CA PRO A 306 -24.91 -38.59 2.24
C PRO A 306 -25.28 -37.85 0.96
N LEU A 307 -24.90 -38.44 -0.17
CA LEU A 307 -25.21 -37.92 -1.49
C LEU A 307 -26.71 -37.61 -1.45
N MET A 308 -27.06 -36.33 -1.51
CA MET A 308 -28.45 -35.94 -1.65
C MET A 308 -28.81 -36.52 -3.01
N GLU A 309 -29.48 -37.69 -3.01
CA GLU A 309 -29.72 -38.54 -4.19
C GLU A 309 -30.08 -37.61 -5.33
N ALA A 310 -29.11 -37.37 -6.22
CA ALA A 310 -29.36 -36.70 -7.46
C ALA A 310 -30.27 -37.68 -8.18
N ARG A 311 -31.58 -37.41 -8.08
CA ARG A 311 -32.65 -38.23 -8.60
C ARG A 311 -32.19 -38.67 -9.99
N PRO A 312 -31.92 -39.98 -10.21
CA PRO A 312 -31.40 -40.44 -11.48
C PRO A 312 -32.33 -39.89 -12.55
N VAL A 313 -31.80 -39.03 -13.41
CA VAL A 313 -32.55 -38.54 -14.56
C VAL A 313 -32.91 -39.80 -15.33
N ASP A 314 -34.20 -40.12 -15.35
CA ASP A 314 -34.72 -41.36 -15.92
C ASP A 314 -34.38 -41.38 -17.41
N THR A 315 -33.24 -41.96 -17.77
CA THR A 315 -32.77 -42.07 -19.15
C THR A 315 -33.55 -43.14 -19.94
N SER A 316 -34.58 -43.73 -19.34
CA SER A 316 -35.43 -44.73 -19.99
C SER A 316 -36.20 -44.19 -21.21
N GLU A 317 -36.32 -42.87 -21.36
CA GLU A 317 -36.92 -42.24 -22.55
C GLU A 317 -35.90 -41.81 -23.62
N ALA A 318 -34.60 -41.98 -23.38
CA ALA A 318 -33.53 -41.60 -24.32
C ALA A 318 -33.30 -42.60 -25.47
N THR A 319 -34.12 -43.65 -25.60
CA THR A 319 -34.02 -44.66 -26.69
C THR A 319 -34.63 -44.23 -28.03
N ALA A 320 -34.97 -42.95 -28.21
CA ALA A 320 -35.63 -42.46 -29.42
C ALA A 320 -34.69 -42.12 -30.60
N ASN A 321 -33.36 -42.30 -30.47
CA ASN A 321 -32.42 -42.29 -31.59
C ASN A 321 -31.59 -43.59 -31.56
N PRO A 322 -31.92 -44.61 -32.38
CA PRO A 322 -31.19 -45.86 -32.42
C PRO A 322 -29.85 -45.64 -33.15
N GLY A 323 -28.77 -45.34 -32.43
CA GLY A 323 -27.44 -45.40 -33.01
C GLY A 323 -26.30 -44.66 -32.31
N MET A 324 -26.59 -43.68 -31.45
CA MET A 324 -25.53 -42.90 -30.78
C MET A 324 -25.37 -43.35 -29.33
N SER A 325 -24.17 -43.77 -28.98
CA SER A 325 -23.82 -44.18 -27.61
C SER A 325 -23.83 -42.96 -26.66
N PRO A 326 -24.08 -43.17 -25.34
CA PRO A 326 -24.02 -42.08 -24.36
C PRO A 326 -22.68 -41.33 -24.36
N GLU A 327 -21.58 -42.03 -24.66
CA GLU A 327 -20.24 -41.45 -24.76
C GLU A 327 -20.13 -40.49 -25.95
N GLU A 328 -20.70 -40.84 -27.11
CA GLU A 328 -20.76 -39.96 -28.29
C GLU A 328 -21.59 -38.72 -28.04
N ILE A 329 -22.68 -38.82 -27.26
CA ILE A 329 -23.50 -37.67 -26.87
C ILE A 329 -22.68 -36.71 -26.01
N ILE A 330 -21.95 -37.23 -25.02
CA ILE A 330 -21.08 -36.40 -24.16
C ILE A 330 -19.98 -35.74 -25.01
N ALA A 331 -19.37 -36.48 -25.93
CA ALA A 331 -18.35 -35.94 -26.82
C ALA A 331 -18.91 -34.83 -27.73
N GLN A 332 -20.13 -34.98 -28.25
CA GLN A 332 -20.78 -33.97 -29.09
C GLN A 332 -21.11 -32.69 -28.30
N VAL A 333 -21.59 -32.82 -27.07
CA VAL A 333 -21.85 -31.66 -26.19
C VAL A 333 -20.56 -30.93 -25.86
N GLN A 334 -19.49 -31.66 -25.52
CA GLN A 334 -18.18 -31.07 -25.26
C GLN A 334 -17.58 -30.37 -26.49
N TYR A 335 -17.82 -30.91 -27.68
CA TYR A 335 -17.39 -30.29 -28.93
C TYR A 335 -18.15 -28.99 -29.22
N LEU A 336 -19.47 -28.98 -29.01
CA LEU A 336 -20.29 -27.76 -29.13
C LEU A 336 -19.89 -26.69 -28.10
N ASP A 337 -19.58 -27.08 -26.86
CA ASP A 337 -19.07 -26.13 -25.84
C ASP A 337 -17.80 -25.42 -26.33
N ARG A 338 -16.84 -26.16 -26.89
CA ARG A 338 -15.61 -25.58 -27.45
C ARG A 338 -15.87 -24.66 -28.64
N LEU A 339 -16.76 -25.07 -29.54
CA LEU A 339 -17.16 -24.22 -30.67
C LEU A 339 -17.79 -22.92 -30.19
N PHE A 340 -18.71 -22.96 -29.22
CA PHE A 340 -19.30 -21.74 -28.68
C PHE A 340 -18.27 -20.86 -27.97
N ASP A 341 -17.32 -21.43 -27.22
CA ASP A 341 -16.21 -20.66 -26.63
C ASP A 341 -15.34 -19.98 -27.70
N TYR A 342 -15.06 -20.68 -28.82
CA TYR A 342 -14.35 -20.10 -29.96
C TYR A 342 -15.13 -18.96 -30.60
N PHE A 343 -16.40 -19.17 -30.94
CA PHE A 343 -17.26 -18.17 -31.57
C PHE A 343 -17.54 -16.96 -30.67
N MET A 344 -17.56 -17.16 -29.34
CA MET A 344 -17.78 -16.10 -28.35
C MET A 344 -16.48 -15.43 -27.88
N SER A 345 -15.32 -15.86 -28.38
CA SER A 345 -14.06 -15.17 -28.12
C SER A 345 -14.06 -13.78 -28.78
N ASP A 346 -13.53 -12.76 -28.09
CA ASP A 346 -13.56 -11.36 -28.56
C ASP A 346 -13.05 -11.21 -30.01
N GLN A 347 -12.02 -11.96 -30.39
CA GLN A 347 -11.40 -11.87 -31.72
C GLN A 347 -12.31 -12.39 -32.84
N VAL A 348 -12.99 -13.52 -32.61
CA VAL A 348 -13.86 -14.15 -33.60
C VAL A 348 -15.20 -13.44 -33.62
N PHE A 349 -15.75 -13.14 -32.43
CA PHE A 349 -17.05 -12.52 -32.29
C PHE A 349 -17.10 -11.12 -32.92
N ASP A 350 -16.03 -10.33 -32.80
CA ASP A 350 -15.96 -9.01 -33.44
C ASP A 350 -15.82 -9.07 -34.95
N ALA A 351 -15.25 -10.15 -35.49
CA ALA A 351 -15.04 -10.36 -36.92
C ALA A 351 -16.31 -10.82 -37.67
N LEU A 352 -17.30 -11.37 -36.96
CA LEU A 352 -18.59 -11.78 -37.54
C LEU A 352 -19.40 -10.57 -38.00
N THR A 353 -20.25 -10.76 -39.01
CA THR A 353 -21.30 -9.80 -39.34
C THR A 353 -22.33 -9.69 -38.21
N ASP A 354 -22.96 -8.52 -38.02
CA ASP A 354 -23.92 -8.32 -36.92
C ASP A 354 -25.10 -9.30 -36.96
N THR A 355 -25.53 -9.70 -38.15
CA THR A 355 -26.55 -10.74 -38.34
C THR A 355 -26.09 -12.09 -37.79
N ASN A 356 -24.85 -12.49 -38.07
CA ASN A 356 -24.30 -13.74 -37.58
C ASN A 356 -23.94 -13.67 -36.09
N LYS A 357 -23.54 -12.50 -35.56
CA LYS A 357 -23.39 -12.28 -34.11
C LYS A 357 -24.68 -12.58 -33.36
N GLN A 358 -25.80 -12.06 -33.86
CA GLN A 358 -27.10 -12.33 -33.25
C GLN A 358 -27.48 -13.82 -33.40
N ARG A 359 -27.22 -14.42 -34.56
CA ARG A 359 -27.50 -15.84 -34.78
C ARG A 359 -26.69 -16.75 -33.84
N VAL A 360 -25.42 -16.48 -33.61
CA VAL A 360 -24.58 -17.22 -32.65
C VAL A 360 -25.15 -17.12 -31.24
N LYS A 361 -25.59 -15.93 -30.82
CA LYS A 361 -26.24 -15.73 -29.50
C LYS A 361 -27.53 -16.53 -29.37
N ASP A 362 -28.36 -16.54 -30.41
CA ASP A 362 -29.62 -17.29 -30.41
C ASP A 362 -29.34 -18.80 -30.32
N LEU A 363 -28.39 -19.32 -31.11
CA LEU A 363 -27.95 -20.72 -31.07
C LEU A 363 -27.37 -21.11 -29.71
N PHE A 364 -26.58 -20.24 -29.08
CA PHE A 364 -26.04 -20.49 -27.74
C PHE A 364 -27.15 -20.58 -26.69
N SER A 365 -28.20 -19.75 -26.82
CA SER A 365 -29.37 -19.80 -25.94
C SER A 365 -30.18 -21.09 -26.11
N GLU A 366 -30.35 -21.55 -27.35
CA GLU A 366 -31.04 -22.79 -27.70
C GLU A 366 -30.26 -24.02 -27.21
N PHE A 367 -28.96 -24.04 -27.45
CA PHE A 367 -28.04 -25.06 -26.94
C PHE A 367 -28.07 -25.13 -25.41
N SER A 368 -27.99 -23.99 -24.73
CA SER A 368 -28.05 -23.90 -23.26
C SER A 368 -29.39 -24.41 -22.72
N ALA A 369 -30.50 -24.11 -23.40
CA ALA A 369 -31.82 -24.61 -23.03
C ALA A 369 -31.95 -26.13 -23.25
N ALA A 370 -31.44 -26.65 -24.37
CA ALA A 370 -31.41 -28.07 -24.67
C ALA A 370 -30.55 -28.85 -23.67
N ARG A 371 -29.37 -28.32 -23.31
CA ARG A 371 -28.46 -28.91 -22.30
C ARG A 371 -29.13 -29.06 -20.93
N ARG A 372 -29.92 -28.07 -20.50
CA ARG A 372 -30.65 -28.13 -19.23
C ARG A 372 -31.76 -29.19 -19.22
N LYS A 373 -32.32 -29.54 -20.38
CA LYS A 373 -33.36 -30.57 -20.51
C LYS A 373 -32.81 -32.01 -20.46
N GLY A 374 -31.48 -32.20 -20.51
CA GLY A 374 -30.85 -33.51 -20.42
C GLY A 374 -30.82 -34.28 -21.75
N THR A 375 -30.63 -35.61 -21.69
CA THR A 375 -30.39 -36.49 -22.84
C THR A 375 -31.69 -36.97 -23.52
N GLY A 376 -32.55 -36.03 -23.90
CA GLY A 376 -33.77 -36.33 -24.66
C GLY A 376 -33.57 -36.27 -26.18
N PRO A 377 -34.45 -36.91 -26.98
CA PRO A 377 -34.40 -36.82 -28.45
C PRO A 377 -34.54 -35.37 -28.97
N GLU A 378 -35.25 -34.52 -28.24
CA GLU A 378 -35.35 -33.09 -28.55
C GLU A 378 -34.00 -32.37 -28.37
N ALA A 379 -33.25 -32.70 -27.32
CA ALA A 379 -31.93 -32.12 -27.07
C ALA A 379 -30.93 -32.55 -28.15
N MET A 380 -30.99 -33.82 -28.56
CA MET A 380 -30.14 -34.33 -29.65
C MET A 380 -30.41 -33.64 -30.99
N ARG A 381 -31.69 -33.38 -31.31
CA ARG A 381 -32.02 -32.58 -32.51
C ARG A 381 -31.48 -31.17 -32.41
N ALA A 382 -31.67 -30.51 -31.26
CA ALA A 382 -31.13 -29.17 -31.03
C ALA A 382 -29.60 -29.13 -31.14
N PHE A 383 -28.88 -30.13 -30.64
CA PHE A 383 -27.42 -30.22 -30.78
C PHE A 383 -26.98 -30.37 -32.25
N ALA A 384 -27.65 -31.24 -33.01
CA ALA A 384 -27.38 -31.41 -34.44
C ALA A 384 -27.70 -30.13 -35.23
N ASP A 385 -28.82 -29.47 -34.94
CA ASP A 385 -29.24 -28.23 -35.59
C ASP A 385 -28.27 -27.08 -35.26
N CYS A 386 -27.81 -26.97 -34.02
CA CYS A 386 -26.80 -26.00 -33.61
C CYS A 386 -25.47 -26.22 -34.34
N LEU A 387 -25.02 -27.47 -34.43
CA LEU A 387 -23.78 -27.82 -35.12
C LEU A 387 -23.84 -27.43 -36.60
N MET A 388 -24.89 -27.85 -37.30
CA MET A 388 -25.10 -27.51 -38.71
C MET A 388 -25.20 -26.00 -38.95
N ALA A 389 -25.83 -25.27 -38.03
CA ALA A 389 -25.96 -23.82 -38.12
C ALA A 389 -24.61 -23.10 -37.92
N LEU A 390 -23.79 -23.54 -36.96
CA LEU A 390 -22.45 -22.99 -36.73
C LEU A 390 -21.50 -23.28 -37.90
N GLU A 391 -21.59 -24.47 -38.50
CA GLU A 391 -20.85 -24.79 -39.74
C GLU A 391 -21.28 -23.89 -40.91
N GLY A 392 -22.59 -23.62 -41.02
CA GLY A 392 -23.12 -22.67 -42.00
C GLY A 392 -22.58 -21.24 -41.81
N ILE A 393 -22.46 -20.77 -40.56
CA ILE A 393 -21.86 -19.46 -40.25
C ILE A 393 -20.37 -19.45 -40.58
N THR A 394 -19.64 -20.51 -40.25
CA THR A 394 -18.20 -20.66 -40.57
C THR A 394 -17.97 -20.54 -42.08
N ALA A 395 -18.79 -21.23 -42.87
CA ALA A 395 -18.73 -21.20 -44.33
C ALA A 395 -19.12 -19.83 -44.90
N ALA A 396 -20.14 -19.17 -44.34
CA ALA A 396 -20.60 -17.86 -44.80
C ALA A 396 -19.59 -16.72 -44.55
N GLU A 397 -18.88 -16.78 -43.42
CA GLU A 397 -17.91 -15.77 -43.00
C GLU A 397 -16.49 -16.06 -43.52
N GLY A 398 -16.29 -17.19 -44.23
CA GLY A 398 -14.99 -17.59 -44.76
C GLY A 398 -13.93 -17.86 -43.68
N MET A 399 -14.37 -18.27 -42.49
CA MET A 399 -13.48 -18.57 -41.37
C MET A 399 -12.82 -19.93 -41.55
N LYS A 400 -11.55 -20.05 -41.17
CA LYS A 400 -10.84 -21.34 -41.18
C LYS A 400 -11.38 -22.21 -40.06
N HIS A 401 -11.58 -23.50 -40.34
CA HIS A 401 -11.97 -24.47 -39.30
C HIS A 401 -10.89 -24.55 -38.21
N GLU A 402 -11.33 -24.74 -36.97
CA GLU A 402 -10.50 -24.84 -35.75
C GLU A 402 -9.37 -25.89 -35.86
N GLY A 403 -9.50 -26.87 -36.78
CA GLY A 403 -8.49 -27.90 -37.04
C GLY A 403 -7.42 -27.58 -38.08
N GLU A 404 -7.53 -26.49 -38.86
CA GLU A 404 -6.51 -26.11 -39.86
C GLU A 404 -5.52 -25.06 -39.33
N ALA A 405 -5.79 -24.47 -38.17
CA ALA A 405 -4.85 -23.61 -37.47
C ALA A 405 -3.83 -24.48 -36.71
N SER A 406 -2.75 -24.86 -37.40
CA SER A 406 -1.45 -25.31 -36.88
C SER A 406 -1.41 -25.74 -35.41
N THR A 407 -1.17 -27.03 -35.18
CA THR A 407 -0.89 -27.71 -33.88
C THR A 407 0.27 -27.12 -33.05
N ASP A 408 0.78 -25.94 -33.37
CA ASP A 408 1.98 -25.34 -32.78
C ASP A 408 1.70 -24.13 -31.85
N ALA A 409 0.45 -23.70 -31.73
CA ALA A 409 0.08 -22.61 -30.81
C ALA A 409 -0.66 -23.15 -29.58
N GLY A 410 0.10 -23.66 -28.61
CA GLY A 410 -0.41 -24.02 -27.30
C GLY A 410 -1.15 -22.85 -26.64
N TYR A 411 -2.45 -23.02 -26.44
CA TYR A 411 -3.29 -22.15 -25.61
C TYR A 411 -2.79 -22.21 -24.16
N THR A 412 -1.86 -21.33 -23.82
CA THR A 412 -1.59 -20.94 -22.43
C THR A 412 -2.11 -19.53 -22.25
N SER A 413 -2.92 -19.32 -21.21
CA SER A 413 -3.54 -18.05 -20.80
C SER A 413 -2.55 -16.95 -20.40
N ALA A 414 -1.25 -17.11 -20.69
CA ALA A 414 -0.19 -16.17 -20.40
C ALA A 414 -0.06 -15.04 -21.45
N SER A 415 -0.69 -15.15 -22.62
CA SER A 415 -0.57 -14.15 -23.70
C SER A 415 -1.39 -12.88 -23.47
N ALA A 416 -2.48 -12.95 -22.69
CA ALA A 416 -3.26 -11.77 -22.30
C ALA A 416 -2.48 -10.84 -21.35
N GLY A 417 -1.54 -11.40 -20.56
CA GLY A 417 -0.65 -10.63 -19.70
C GLY A 417 0.46 -9.89 -20.46
N ARG A 418 1.07 -10.53 -21.47
CA ARG A 418 2.14 -9.89 -22.26
C ARG A 418 1.65 -8.69 -23.07
N ARG A 419 0.46 -8.78 -23.68
CA ARG A 419 -0.09 -7.65 -24.47
C ARG A 419 -0.41 -6.42 -23.61
N LYS A 420 -0.86 -6.61 -22.36
CA LYS A 420 -1.06 -5.49 -21.41
C LYS A 420 0.25 -4.85 -20.97
N VAL A 421 1.31 -5.63 -20.78
CA VAL A 421 2.65 -5.10 -20.44
C VAL A 421 3.24 -4.28 -21.59
N ASP A 422 3.02 -4.70 -22.84
CA ASP A 422 3.51 -3.97 -24.01
C ASP A 422 2.74 -2.64 -24.23
N ILE A 423 1.42 -2.63 -23.99
CA ILE A 423 0.62 -1.39 -24.03
C ILE A 423 1.01 -0.43 -22.91
N PHE A 424 1.31 -0.93 -21.70
CA PHE A 424 1.76 -0.08 -20.58
C PHE A 424 3.14 0.52 -20.85
N LYS A 425 4.07 -0.24 -21.43
CA LYS A 425 5.39 0.26 -21.83
C LYS A 425 5.31 1.29 -22.96
N GLU A 426 4.35 1.14 -23.88
CA GLU A 426 4.13 2.13 -24.94
C GLU A 426 3.52 3.43 -24.39
N GLN A 427 2.63 3.36 -23.40
CA GLN A 427 2.11 4.55 -22.70
C GLN A 427 3.18 5.25 -21.85
N GLU A 428 4.01 4.49 -21.14
CA GLU A 428 5.12 5.05 -20.35
C GLU A 428 6.19 5.71 -21.25
N ALA A 429 6.42 5.16 -22.46
CA ALA A 429 7.30 5.77 -23.45
C ALA A 429 6.71 7.06 -24.05
N LYS A 430 5.39 7.13 -24.26
CA LYS A 430 4.69 8.34 -24.71
C LYS A 430 4.69 9.43 -23.63
N GLU A 431 4.51 9.09 -22.36
CA GLU A 431 4.61 10.03 -21.23
C GLU A 431 6.05 10.54 -20.98
N LYS A 432 7.05 9.68 -21.14
CA LYS A 432 8.47 10.10 -21.06
C LYS A 432 8.87 11.00 -22.24
N CYS A 433 8.31 10.80 -23.44
CA CYS A 433 8.50 11.71 -24.57
C CYS A 433 7.76 13.04 -24.41
N ALA A 434 6.57 13.04 -23.79
CA ALA A 434 5.83 14.26 -23.49
C ALA A 434 6.52 15.11 -22.40
N SER A 435 7.02 14.50 -21.32
CA SER A 435 7.71 15.23 -20.25
C SER A 435 9.12 15.72 -20.61
N ARG A 436 9.74 15.16 -21.66
CA ARG A 436 10.99 15.67 -22.24
C ARG A 436 10.80 16.93 -23.09
N ARG A 437 9.57 17.26 -23.49
CA ARG A 437 9.27 18.44 -24.30
C ARG A 437 9.11 19.72 -23.47
N ASP A 438 8.93 19.60 -22.16
CA ASP A 438 8.74 20.72 -21.22
C ASP A 438 9.98 21.06 -20.37
N ARG A 439 11.11 20.38 -20.58
CA ARG A 439 12.36 20.63 -19.85
C ARG A 439 13.48 21.01 -20.80
N ASP A 440 13.39 22.20 -21.39
CA ASP A 440 14.55 23.01 -21.81
C ASP A 440 14.05 24.39 -22.27
N PRO A 441 13.85 25.38 -21.38
CA PRO A 441 13.69 26.76 -21.77
C PRO A 441 15.03 27.45 -21.55
N GLU A 442 15.97 27.31 -22.48
CA GLU A 442 16.97 28.36 -22.70
C GLU A 442 17.77 28.13 -23.98
N VAL A 443 18.12 29.26 -24.60
CA VAL A 443 19.11 29.50 -25.65
C VAL A 443 18.57 29.64 -27.11
N PHE A 444 18.56 30.94 -27.53
CA PHE A 444 18.74 31.56 -28.88
C PHE A 444 17.52 32.17 -29.63
N PRO A 445 17.71 33.24 -30.45
CA PRO A 445 17.32 34.62 -30.10
C PRO A 445 16.28 35.30 -31.03
N GLN A 446 15.86 36.51 -30.61
CA GLN A 446 15.31 37.66 -31.37
C GLN A 446 14.88 37.46 -32.84
N LEU A 447 13.58 37.66 -33.10
CA LEU A 447 12.95 38.17 -34.33
C LEU A 447 11.50 38.55 -33.93
N GLU A 448 11.20 39.78 -33.54
CA GLU A 448 10.88 40.94 -34.39
C GLU A 448 9.47 40.89 -35.03
N ASN A 449 8.62 41.81 -34.56
CA ASN A 449 7.42 42.40 -35.19
C ASN A 449 6.19 41.52 -35.50
N ASP A 450 5.17 41.61 -34.64
CA ASP A 450 3.79 41.22 -35.02
C ASP A 450 2.65 42.08 -34.40
N ASP A 451 2.96 43.32 -33.98
CA ASP A 451 1.95 44.24 -33.42
C ASP A 451 1.33 45.21 -34.43
N ASN A 452 1.94 45.37 -35.62
CA ASN A 452 1.41 46.25 -36.66
C ASN A 452 0.34 45.61 -37.57
N LEU A 453 0.16 44.29 -37.51
CA LEU A 453 -0.84 43.59 -38.33
C LEU A 453 -2.24 43.57 -37.68
N ARG A 454 -2.32 43.77 -36.37
CA ARG A 454 -3.60 43.79 -35.61
C ARG A 454 -4.30 45.15 -35.60
N GLN A 455 -3.57 46.23 -35.88
CA GLN A 455 -4.16 47.58 -35.95
C GLN A 455 -4.74 47.95 -37.32
N ALA A 456 -4.48 47.18 -38.38
CA ALA A 456 -4.98 47.46 -39.74
C ALA A 456 -6.34 46.81 -40.09
N LEU A 457 -6.92 45.96 -39.23
CA LEU A 457 -8.14 45.19 -39.51
C LEU A 457 -9.38 45.59 -38.69
N ARG A 458 -9.37 46.75 -38.02
CA ARG A 458 -10.58 47.31 -37.39
C ARG A 458 -10.92 48.67 -37.98
N GLY A 459 -11.51 48.62 -39.19
CA GLY A 459 -12.22 49.74 -39.77
C GLY A 459 -13.67 49.79 -39.29
N ASP A 460 -14.06 50.98 -38.83
CA ASP A 460 -15.38 51.64 -38.86
C ASP A 460 -16.67 50.82 -38.64
N HIS A 461 -17.38 51.17 -37.55
CA HIS A 461 -18.74 51.71 -37.64
C HIS A 461 -19.12 52.49 -36.36
N GLY A 462 -19.15 53.82 -36.50
CA GLY A 462 -20.30 54.68 -36.16
C GLY A 462 -20.87 54.73 -34.74
N GLN A 463 -20.81 55.96 -34.19
CA GLN A 463 -21.93 56.75 -33.64
C GLN A 463 -22.13 56.90 -32.11
N LEU A 464 -22.18 58.20 -31.75
CA LEU A 464 -22.91 58.88 -30.67
C LEU A 464 -22.22 59.04 -29.29
N ALA A 465 -21.74 60.28 -29.07
CA ALA A 465 -21.66 60.95 -27.78
C ALA A 465 -23.08 61.40 -27.31
N PRO A 466 -23.28 62.09 -26.17
CA PRO A 466 -22.36 62.47 -25.08
C PRO A 466 -22.92 62.27 -23.65
N ALA A 467 -22.09 62.43 -22.61
CA ALA A 467 -22.33 63.20 -21.38
C ALA A 467 -21.35 62.76 -20.28
N GLY A 468 -20.74 63.74 -19.61
CA GLY A 468 -19.70 63.53 -18.60
C GLY A 468 -20.24 63.23 -17.21
N PHE A 469 -19.31 62.97 -16.29
CA PHE A 469 -19.37 63.35 -14.87
C PHE A 469 -17.96 63.21 -14.30
N GLY A 470 -17.53 64.21 -13.51
CA GLY A 470 -16.19 64.33 -12.95
C GLY A 470 -15.91 63.41 -11.75
N PRO A 471 -14.69 63.49 -11.18
CA PRO A 471 -14.27 62.68 -10.04
C PRO A 471 -14.66 63.32 -8.70
N PRO A 472 -14.77 62.54 -7.62
CA PRO A 472 -14.59 63.07 -6.28
C PRO A 472 -13.17 62.80 -5.78
N SER A 473 -12.57 63.85 -5.25
CA SER A 473 -11.55 63.84 -4.20
C SER A 473 -12.12 63.24 -2.91
N ASP A 474 -11.31 62.42 -2.23
CA ASP A 474 -10.78 62.69 -0.89
C ASP A 474 -9.60 61.77 -0.59
#